data_AF-A0A6G7ZRJ5-F1
#
_entry.id   AF-A0A6G7ZRJ5-F1
#
_cell.length_a   1.000
_cell.length_b   1.000
_cell.length_c   1.000
_cell.angle_alpha   90.00
_cell.angle_beta   90.00
_cell.angle_gamma   90.00
#
_symmetry.space_group_name_H-M   'P 1'
#
loop_
_entity.id
_entity.type
_entity.pdbx_description
1 polymer ?
#
loop_
_entity_poly.entity_id
_entity_poly.type
_entity_poly.pdbx_seq_one_letter_code
_entity_poly.pdbx_strand_id
1 'polypeptide(L)'
;MTRDAVPLEHDAIAGFGDGIVRDARHADAIASLEGSPVPALLESVHALQAVLLSANPHALRARVGWIGRLIGRDLVLEAEGRAFRERLRVLMLDADGRLAAFARFDEAIAAHEQRMLASIEALDAAIVHLGTASATQSEATADAIERRRQHLLVMQQAWRITASQLALTRLNHRQLVQRIQPMLPLVQTLLDQQHATQAARDAGDTLQSASKALASANALLAGYSPLHPAAPEHAP
;
A
#
# COMPACT_ATOMS: atom_id res chain seq x y z
N MET A 1 67.74 3.68 -4.80
CA MET A 1 67.13 2.71 -3.88
C MET A 1 65.81 2.26 -4.48
N THR A 2 65.88 1.23 -5.32
CA THR A 2 64.74 0.52 -5.89
C THR A 2 64.09 -0.26 -4.74
N ARG A 3 62.87 0.13 -4.37
CA ARG A 3 62.01 -0.73 -3.55
C ARG A 3 61.68 -1.92 -4.46
N ASP A 4 62.25 -3.09 -4.17
CA ASP A 4 61.78 -4.33 -4.75
C ASP A 4 60.29 -4.43 -4.45
N ALA A 5 59.47 -4.35 -5.51
CA ALA A 5 58.07 -4.65 -5.41
C ALA A 5 57.98 -6.12 -5.02
N VAL A 6 57.57 -6.39 -3.78
CA VAL A 6 57.36 -7.75 -3.29
C VAL A 6 56.38 -8.42 -4.28
N PRO A 7 56.78 -9.53 -4.93
CA PRO A 7 55.92 -10.20 -5.89
C PRO A 7 54.65 -10.66 -5.18
N LEU A 8 53.50 -10.39 -5.81
CA LEU A 8 52.22 -10.85 -5.30
C LEU A 8 52.18 -12.38 -5.41
N GLU A 9 52.02 -13.07 -4.28
CA GLU A 9 51.85 -14.51 -4.26
C GLU A 9 50.56 -14.90 -5.01
N HIS A 10 50.55 -16.07 -5.67
CA HIS A 10 49.41 -16.53 -6.47
C HIS A 10 48.10 -16.61 -5.67
N ASP A 11 48.17 -17.01 -4.39
CA ASP A 11 47.00 -17.07 -3.51
C ASP A 11 46.47 -15.69 -3.15
N ALA A 12 47.36 -14.70 -3.01
CA ALA A 12 46.97 -13.30 -2.79
C ALA A 12 46.25 -12.71 -4.01
N ILE A 13 46.64 -13.11 -5.22
CA ILE A 13 45.97 -12.73 -6.47
C ILE A 13 44.59 -13.39 -6.54
N ALA A 14 44.50 -14.69 -6.23
CA ALA A 14 43.23 -15.41 -6.26
C ALA A 14 42.19 -14.84 -5.28
N GLY A 15 42.62 -14.45 -4.07
CA GLY A 15 41.75 -13.86 -3.05
C GLY A 15 41.51 -12.35 -3.20
N PHE A 16 42.14 -11.69 -4.17
CA PHE A 16 42.07 -10.24 -4.30
C PHE A 16 40.65 -9.77 -4.59
N GLY A 17 40.09 -8.94 -3.71
CA GLY A 17 38.71 -8.44 -3.84
C GLY A 17 37.63 -9.35 -3.23
N ASP A 18 37.99 -10.50 -2.64
CA ASP A 18 37.00 -11.40 -1.99
C ASP A 18 36.25 -10.72 -0.84
N GLY A 19 36.90 -9.80 -0.12
CA GLY A 19 36.23 -8.97 0.90
C GLY A 19 35.11 -8.13 0.29
N ILE A 20 35.37 -7.48 -0.85
CA ILE A 20 34.38 -6.66 -1.58
C ILE A 20 33.22 -7.53 -2.04
N VAL A 21 33.51 -8.75 -2.55
CA VAL A 21 32.50 -9.75 -2.94
C VAL A 21 31.61 -10.15 -1.78
N ARG A 22 32.20 -10.40 -0.61
CA ARG A 22 31.44 -10.75 0.60
C ARG A 22 30.57 -9.60 1.09
N ASP A 23 31.12 -8.38 1.09
CA ASP A 23 30.43 -7.18 1.57
C ASP A 23 29.28 -6.74 0.65
N ALA A 24 29.39 -7.05 -0.65
CA ALA A 24 28.33 -6.78 -1.63
C ALA A 24 27.03 -7.52 -1.32
N ARG A 25 27.09 -8.67 -0.61
CA ARG A 25 25.92 -9.48 -0.21
C ARG A 25 24.91 -9.63 -1.35
N HIS A 26 25.41 -9.97 -2.54
CA HIS A 26 24.62 -10.02 -3.78
C HIS A 26 23.39 -10.94 -3.65
N ALA A 27 23.53 -12.07 -2.96
CA ALA A 27 22.42 -12.98 -2.67
C ALA A 27 21.32 -12.32 -1.82
N ASP A 28 21.68 -11.55 -0.78
CA ASP A 28 20.71 -10.84 0.06
C ASP A 28 19.93 -9.79 -0.75
N ALA A 29 20.61 -9.12 -1.69
CA ALA A 29 19.98 -8.15 -2.58
C ALA A 29 18.97 -8.81 -3.53
N ILE A 30 19.28 -9.99 -4.07
CA ILE A 30 18.33 -10.77 -4.88
C ILE A 30 17.15 -11.23 -4.02
N ALA A 31 17.41 -11.78 -2.84
CA ALA A 31 16.36 -12.24 -1.92
C ALA A 31 15.42 -11.11 -1.49
N SER A 32 15.91 -9.87 -1.40
CA SER A 32 15.08 -8.71 -1.07
C SER A 32 13.97 -8.44 -2.10
N LEU A 33 14.09 -8.93 -3.33
CA LEU A 33 13.08 -8.78 -4.39
C LEU A 33 11.88 -9.74 -4.21
N GLU A 34 12.06 -10.88 -3.54
CA GLU A 34 11.03 -11.92 -3.44
C GLU A 34 9.85 -11.50 -2.54
N GLY A 35 10.10 -10.61 -1.57
CA GLY A 35 9.12 -10.17 -0.56
C GLY A 35 8.25 -8.98 -0.95
N SER A 36 7.98 -8.76 -2.24
CA SER A 36 7.29 -7.54 -2.70
C SER A 36 5.90 -7.37 -2.03
N PRO A 37 5.62 -6.20 -1.41
CA PRO A 37 4.32 -5.93 -0.78
C PRO A 37 3.22 -5.57 -1.79
N VAL A 38 3.52 -5.47 -3.09
CA VAL A 38 2.58 -5.09 -4.15
C VAL A 38 1.31 -5.94 -4.18
N PRO A 39 1.37 -7.28 -4.19
CA PRO A 39 0.15 -8.10 -4.30
C PRO A 39 -0.84 -7.81 -3.18
N ALA A 40 -0.34 -7.71 -1.93
CA ALA A 40 -1.17 -7.44 -0.76
C ALA A 40 -1.82 -6.04 -0.79
N LEU A 41 -1.12 -5.02 -1.31
CA LEU A 41 -1.69 -3.69 -1.48
C LEU A 41 -2.79 -3.68 -2.55
N LEU A 42 -2.58 -4.37 -3.68
CA LEU A 42 -3.59 -4.49 -4.73
C LEU A 42 -4.84 -5.24 -4.26
N GLU A 43 -4.67 -6.30 -3.47
CA GLU A 43 -5.78 -7.00 -2.81
C GLU A 43 -6.58 -6.07 -1.90
N SER A 44 -5.90 -5.23 -1.12
CA SER A 44 -6.54 -4.24 -0.24
C SER A 44 -7.36 -3.21 -1.04
N VAL A 45 -6.81 -2.72 -2.15
CA VAL A 45 -7.50 -1.80 -3.06
C VAL A 45 -8.72 -2.46 -3.72
N HIS A 46 -8.60 -3.71 -4.18
CA HIS A 46 -9.72 -4.46 -4.74
C HIS A 46 -10.82 -4.71 -3.70
N ALA A 47 -10.45 -5.02 -2.46
CA ALA A 47 -11.41 -5.18 -1.37
C ALA A 47 -12.16 -3.88 -1.08
N LEU A 48 -11.46 -2.74 -1.03
CA LEU A 48 -12.08 -1.41 -0.91
C LEU A 48 -13.03 -1.11 -2.08
N GLN A 49 -12.63 -1.43 -3.31
CA GLN A 49 -13.47 -1.25 -4.50
C GLN A 49 -14.75 -2.10 -4.44
N ALA A 50 -14.63 -3.38 -4.06
CA ALA A 50 -15.77 -4.30 -3.94
C ALA A 50 -16.79 -3.80 -2.90
N VAL A 51 -16.27 -3.30 -1.78
CA VAL A 51 -17.07 -2.70 -0.71
C VAL A 51 -17.78 -1.45 -1.24
N LEU A 52 -17.09 -0.50 -1.88
CA LEU A 52 -17.71 0.68 -2.50
C LEU A 52 -18.81 0.35 -3.53
N LEU A 53 -18.60 -0.67 -4.37
CA LEU A 53 -19.59 -1.10 -5.35
C LEU A 53 -20.84 -1.69 -4.68
N SER A 54 -20.69 -2.41 -3.57
CA SER A 54 -21.82 -2.96 -2.82
C SER A 54 -22.62 -1.91 -2.04
N ALA A 55 -21.98 -0.81 -1.61
CA ALA A 55 -22.65 0.33 -0.96
C ALA A 55 -23.41 1.25 -1.91
N ASN A 56 -23.31 1.06 -3.22
CA ASN A 56 -24.04 1.84 -4.22
C ASN A 56 -25.11 0.98 -4.93
N PRO A 57 -26.25 0.71 -4.27
CA PRO A 57 -27.31 -0.12 -4.84
C PRO A 57 -27.98 0.52 -6.06
N HIS A 58 -27.76 1.81 -6.35
CA HIS A 58 -28.24 2.46 -7.58
C HIS A 58 -27.38 2.11 -8.80
N ALA A 59 -26.05 1.97 -8.65
CA ALA A 59 -25.15 1.50 -9.70
C ALA A 59 -25.40 0.02 -10.07
N LEU A 60 -25.77 -0.81 -9.09
CA LEU A 60 -26.21 -2.19 -9.31
C LEU A 60 -27.62 -2.27 -9.95
N ARG A 61 -28.54 -1.37 -9.56
CA ARG A 61 -29.91 -1.26 -10.11
C ARG A 61 -29.96 -0.90 -11.58
N ALA A 62 -28.96 -0.19 -12.12
CA ALA A 62 -28.89 0.11 -13.55
C ALA A 62 -28.66 -1.15 -14.43
N ARG A 63 -28.12 -2.24 -13.85
CA ARG A 63 -27.83 -3.50 -14.57
C ARG A 63 -28.83 -4.63 -14.32
N VAL A 64 -29.67 -4.55 -13.29
CA VAL A 64 -30.62 -5.62 -12.94
C VAL A 64 -32.02 -5.02 -12.80
N GLY A 65 -32.73 -4.98 -13.92
CA GLY A 65 -34.05 -4.38 -14.06
C GLY A 65 -35.12 -5.06 -13.21
N TRP A 66 -35.95 -4.20 -12.61
CA TRP A 66 -37.34 -4.41 -12.14
C TRP A 66 -37.62 -5.46 -11.04
N ILE A 67 -37.03 -6.66 -11.06
CA ILE A 67 -37.46 -7.77 -10.18
C ILE A 67 -37.00 -7.61 -8.72
N GLY A 68 -35.90 -6.90 -8.47
CA GLY A 68 -35.42 -6.61 -7.10
C GLY A 68 -36.21 -5.52 -6.37
N ARG A 69 -37.14 -4.84 -7.06
CA ARG A 69 -37.85 -3.65 -6.54
C ARG A 69 -39.08 -4.00 -5.67
N LEU A 70 -39.40 -5.29 -5.49
CA LEU A 70 -40.64 -5.74 -4.83
C LEU A 70 -40.49 -6.61 -3.58
N ILE A 71 -39.28 -7.00 -3.18
CA ILE A 71 -39.09 -7.87 -2.00
C ILE A 71 -38.36 -7.09 -0.89
N GLY A 72 -39.16 -6.47 -0.03
CA GLY A 72 -38.86 -5.99 1.34
C GLY A 72 -37.39 -5.86 1.76
N ARG A 73 -36.69 -4.82 1.27
CA ARG A 73 -35.25 -4.63 1.52
C ARG A 73 -34.89 -3.46 2.46
N ASP A 74 -35.84 -2.74 3.06
CA ASP A 74 -35.47 -1.56 3.87
C ASP A 74 -35.04 -1.87 5.32
N LEU A 75 -35.38 -3.02 5.92
CA LEU A 75 -34.93 -3.39 7.27
C LEU A 75 -33.62 -4.20 7.31
N VAL A 76 -33.24 -4.84 6.20
CA VAL A 76 -31.99 -5.63 6.09
C VAL A 76 -30.79 -4.73 5.77
N LEU A 77 -31.03 -3.53 5.21
CA LEU A 77 -29.98 -2.57 4.84
C LEU A 77 -29.31 -1.87 6.03
N GLU A 78 -29.98 -1.70 7.18
CA GLU A 78 -29.37 -1.05 8.37
C GLU A 78 -28.42 -1.96 9.15
N ALA A 79 -28.75 -3.26 9.26
CA ALA A 79 -27.87 -4.26 9.86
C ALA A 79 -26.68 -4.57 8.94
N GLU A 80 -26.91 -4.66 7.63
CA GLU A 80 -25.84 -4.74 6.62
C GLU A 80 -24.99 -3.47 6.62
N GLY A 81 -25.57 -2.29 6.81
CA GLY A 81 -24.85 -1.01 6.86
C GLY A 81 -23.88 -0.90 8.05
N ARG A 82 -24.24 -1.40 9.24
CA ARG A 82 -23.31 -1.46 10.39
C ARG A 82 -22.16 -2.42 10.16
N ALA A 83 -22.46 -3.62 9.66
CA ALA A 83 -21.45 -4.61 9.31
C ALA A 83 -20.52 -4.11 8.19
N PHE A 84 -21.08 -3.38 7.22
CA PHE A 84 -20.34 -2.73 6.14
C PHE A 84 -19.38 -1.64 6.63
N ARG A 85 -19.82 -0.80 7.58
CA ARG A 85 -18.98 0.25 8.19
C ARG A 85 -17.78 -0.30 8.93
N GLU A 86 -18.00 -1.33 9.75
CA GLU A 86 -16.90 -1.97 10.48
C GLU A 86 -15.90 -2.61 9.51
N ARG A 87 -16.41 -3.28 8.46
CA ARG A 87 -15.59 -3.90 7.42
C ARG A 87 -14.76 -2.88 6.65
N LEU A 88 -15.33 -1.71 6.34
CA LEU A 88 -14.65 -0.65 5.60
C LEU A 88 -13.58 0.06 6.44
N ARG A 89 -13.85 0.33 7.72
CA ARG A 89 -12.86 0.87 8.66
C ARG A 89 -11.66 -0.08 8.79
N VAL A 90 -11.92 -1.37 8.91
CA VAL A 90 -10.88 -2.40 8.97
C VAL A 90 -10.08 -2.45 7.66
N LEU A 91 -10.73 -2.37 6.50
CA LEU A 91 -10.04 -2.36 5.20
C LEU A 91 -9.18 -1.11 4.98
N MET A 92 -9.60 0.05 5.47
CA MET A 92 -8.77 1.25 5.43
C MET A 92 -7.56 1.14 6.35
N LEU A 93 -7.75 0.64 7.57
CA LEU A 93 -6.63 0.39 8.48
C LEU A 93 -5.64 -0.63 7.90
N ASP A 94 -6.14 -1.67 7.24
CA ASP A 94 -5.30 -2.66 6.54
C ASP A 94 -4.54 -1.99 5.38
N ALA A 95 -5.22 -1.18 4.54
CA ALA A 95 -4.58 -0.45 3.45
C ALA A 95 -3.47 0.50 3.93
N ASP A 96 -3.70 1.25 5.02
CA ASP A 96 -2.67 2.08 5.65
C ASP A 96 -1.50 1.24 6.19
N GLY A 97 -1.81 0.09 6.80
CA GLY A 97 -0.81 -0.88 7.23
C GLY A 97 0.03 -1.43 6.07
N ARG A 98 -0.59 -1.69 4.90
CA ARG A 98 0.11 -2.10 3.67
C ARG A 98 0.99 -0.98 3.13
N LEU A 99 0.53 0.27 3.14
CA LEU A 99 1.33 1.42 2.73
C LEU A 99 2.56 1.60 3.64
N ALA A 100 2.41 1.41 4.95
CA ALA A 100 3.54 1.44 5.88
C ALA A 100 4.52 0.26 5.65
N ALA A 101 4.02 -0.94 5.31
CA ALA A 101 4.86 -2.06 4.91
C ALA A 101 5.63 -1.77 3.61
N PHE A 102 5.00 -1.08 2.67
CA PHE A 102 5.63 -0.58 1.45
C PHE A 102 6.78 0.38 1.71
N ALA A 103 6.59 1.34 2.63
CA ALA A 103 7.64 2.29 2.99
C ALA A 103 8.88 1.57 3.57
N ARG A 104 8.67 0.63 4.50
CA ARG A 104 9.76 -0.20 5.06
C ARG A 104 10.46 -1.04 4.00
N PHE A 105 9.70 -1.58 3.05
CA PHE A 105 10.26 -2.36 1.94
C PHE A 105 11.10 -1.47 0.99
N ASP A 106 10.63 -0.26 0.64
CA ASP A 106 11.40 0.69 -0.17
C ASP A 106 12.70 1.10 0.50
N GLU A 107 12.68 1.35 1.81
CA GLU A 107 13.88 1.64 2.61
C GLU A 107 14.87 0.46 2.61
N ALA A 108 14.38 -0.77 2.77
CA ALA A 108 15.22 -1.96 2.71
C ALA A 108 15.90 -2.11 1.34
N ILE A 109 15.15 -2.02 0.24
CA ILE A 109 15.72 -2.09 -1.11
C ILE A 109 16.69 -0.94 -1.35
N ALA A 110 16.39 0.28 -0.87
CA ALA A 110 17.30 1.42 -0.98
C ALA A 110 18.67 1.13 -0.35
N ALA A 111 18.68 0.53 0.83
CA ALA A 111 19.92 0.17 1.52
C ALA A 111 20.70 -0.93 0.76
N HIS A 112 20.01 -1.91 0.16
CA HIS A 112 20.65 -2.91 -0.69
C HIS A 112 21.25 -2.31 -1.97
N GLU A 113 20.52 -1.42 -2.63
CA GLU A 113 20.98 -0.71 -3.82
C GLU A 113 22.23 0.13 -3.52
N GLN A 114 22.21 0.93 -2.45
CA GLN A 114 23.35 1.76 -2.05
C GLN A 114 24.59 0.92 -1.73
N ARG A 115 24.43 -0.18 -0.98
CA ARG A 115 25.54 -1.11 -0.71
C ARG A 115 26.11 -1.68 -2.00
N MET A 116 25.25 -2.10 -2.92
CA MET A 116 25.68 -2.68 -4.19
C MET A 116 26.45 -1.67 -5.05
N LEU A 117 25.99 -0.42 -5.12
CA LEU A 117 26.70 0.66 -5.82
C LEU A 117 28.08 0.91 -5.21
N ALA A 118 28.18 0.99 -3.88
CA ALA A 118 29.46 1.14 -3.19
C ALA A 118 30.40 -0.04 -3.46
N SER A 119 29.89 -1.28 -3.47
CA SER A 119 30.70 -2.46 -3.81
C SER A 119 31.13 -2.48 -5.28
N ILE A 120 30.31 -1.97 -6.21
CA ILE A 120 30.68 -1.82 -7.62
C ILE A 120 31.83 -0.83 -7.78
N GLU A 121 31.80 0.30 -7.07
CA GLU A 121 32.86 1.30 -7.06
C GLU A 121 34.16 0.75 -6.45
N ALA A 122 34.07 0.06 -5.31
CA ALA A 122 35.22 -0.59 -4.69
C ALA A 122 35.84 -1.66 -5.61
N LEU A 123 35.00 -2.41 -6.32
CA LEU A 123 35.44 -3.42 -7.27
C LEU A 123 36.12 -2.79 -8.50
N ASP A 124 35.67 -1.62 -8.93
CA ASP A 124 36.30 -0.86 -10.01
C ASP A 124 37.73 -0.45 -9.63
N ALA A 125 37.90 0.12 -8.43
CA ALA A 125 39.20 0.48 -7.90
C ALA A 125 40.14 -0.74 -7.77
N ALA A 126 39.60 -1.88 -7.33
CA ALA A 126 40.32 -3.15 -7.24
C ALA A 126 40.79 -3.64 -8.63
N ILE A 127 39.92 -3.57 -9.64
CA ILE A 127 40.24 -3.95 -11.03
C ILE A 127 41.36 -3.07 -11.60
N VAL A 128 41.27 -1.75 -11.39
CA VAL A 128 42.32 -0.80 -11.81
C VAL A 128 43.65 -1.11 -11.12
N HIS A 129 43.62 -1.38 -9.81
CA HIS A 129 44.82 -1.71 -9.05
C HIS A 129 45.51 -2.96 -9.60
N LEU A 130 44.77 -4.05 -9.86
CA LEU A 130 45.30 -5.26 -10.50
C LEU A 130 45.92 -4.96 -11.86
N GLY A 131 45.27 -4.14 -12.70
CA GLY A 131 45.81 -3.73 -13.99
C GLY A 131 47.16 -3.02 -13.87
N THR A 132 47.32 -2.12 -12.90
CA THR A 132 48.59 -1.43 -12.66
C THR A 132 49.68 -2.36 -12.10
N ALA A 133 49.31 -3.31 -11.23
CA ALA A 133 50.24 -4.26 -10.66
C ALA A 133 50.81 -5.21 -11.72
N SER A 134 49.98 -5.64 -12.68
CA SER A 134 50.36 -6.56 -13.76
C SER A 134 51.59 -6.10 -14.56
N ALA A 135 51.76 -4.79 -14.77
CA ALA A 135 52.85 -4.22 -15.56
C ALA A 135 54.25 -4.42 -14.95
N THR A 136 54.34 -4.81 -13.69
CA THR A 136 55.60 -4.95 -12.93
C THR A 136 55.94 -6.39 -12.56
N GLN A 137 55.13 -7.36 -12.98
CA GLN A 137 55.21 -8.75 -12.56
C GLN A 137 55.78 -9.67 -13.65
N SER A 138 56.18 -10.88 -13.27
CA SER A 138 56.57 -11.93 -14.23
C SER A 138 55.37 -12.36 -15.09
N GLU A 139 55.63 -12.90 -16.28
CA GLU A 139 54.59 -13.31 -17.25
C GLU A 139 53.53 -14.25 -16.64
N ALA A 140 53.96 -15.30 -15.92
CA ALA A 140 53.04 -16.22 -15.26
C ALA A 140 52.15 -15.55 -14.19
N THR A 141 52.69 -14.54 -13.50
CA THR A 141 51.96 -13.77 -12.48
C THR A 141 51.02 -12.76 -13.13
N ALA A 142 51.44 -12.14 -14.24
CA ALA A 142 50.60 -11.26 -15.05
C ALA A 142 49.37 -12.00 -15.60
N ASP A 143 49.54 -13.24 -16.07
CA ASP A 143 48.43 -14.08 -16.53
C ASP A 143 47.44 -14.44 -15.39
N ALA A 144 47.93 -14.67 -14.17
CA ALA A 144 47.08 -14.89 -13.01
C ALA A 144 46.29 -13.62 -12.62
N ILE A 145 46.96 -12.46 -12.66
CA ILE A 145 46.34 -11.15 -12.40
C ILE A 145 45.25 -10.87 -13.44
N GLU A 146 45.52 -11.11 -14.72
CA GLU A 146 44.57 -10.85 -15.78
C GLU A 146 43.33 -11.76 -15.68
N ARG A 147 43.53 -13.05 -15.39
CA ARG A 147 42.40 -13.97 -15.12
C ARG A 147 41.54 -13.51 -13.94
N ARG A 148 42.16 -13.07 -12.86
CA ARG A 148 41.42 -12.52 -11.71
C ARG A 148 40.68 -11.24 -12.08
N ARG A 149 41.34 -10.33 -12.80
CA ARG A 149 40.75 -9.06 -13.26
C ARG A 149 39.52 -9.32 -14.15
N GLN A 150 39.62 -10.24 -15.10
CA GLN A 150 38.51 -10.68 -15.95
C GLN A 150 37.34 -11.22 -15.11
N HIS A 151 37.63 -12.05 -14.10
CA HIS A 151 36.61 -12.57 -13.20
C HIS A 151 35.86 -11.46 -12.45
N LEU A 152 36.59 -10.51 -11.86
CA LEU A 152 35.99 -9.37 -11.15
C LEU A 152 35.17 -8.48 -12.09
N LEU A 153 35.60 -8.28 -13.35
CA LEU A 153 34.83 -7.55 -14.36
C LEU A 153 33.47 -8.22 -14.65
N VAL A 154 33.45 -9.54 -14.81
CA VAL A 154 32.19 -10.29 -15.02
C VAL A 154 31.27 -10.13 -13.82
N MET A 155 31.80 -10.23 -12.60
CA MET A 155 31.01 -10.00 -11.37
C MET A 155 30.46 -8.57 -11.30
N GLN A 156 31.29 -7.58 -11.61
CA GLN A 156 30.88 -6.17 -11.62
C GLN A 156 29.71 -5.93 -12.59
N GLN A 157 29.75 -6.52 -13.78
CA GLN A 157 28.66 -6.43 -14.76
C GLN A 157 27.38 -7.07 -14.22
N ALA A 158 27.46 -8.26 -13.62
CA ALA A 158 26.31 -8.92 -13.01
C ALA A 158 25.68 -8.06 -11.90
N TRP A 159 26.49 -7.44 -11.04
CA TRP A 159 26.00 -6.57 -9.98
C TRP A 159 25.38 -5.28 -10.51
N ARG A 160 25.93 -4.68 -11.58
CA ARG A 160 25.30 -3.51 -12.23
C ARG A 160 23.90 -3.83 -12.72
N ILE A 161 23.69 -5.02 -13.29
CA ILE A 161 22.36 -5.49 -13.69
C ILE A 161 21.45 -5.59 -12.47
N THR A 162 21.87 -6.25 -11.39
CA THR A 162 21.05 -6.34 -10.17
C THR A 162 20.73 -4.96 -9.57
N ALA A 163 21.70 -4.04 -9.50
CA ALA A 163 21.48 -2.67 -9.03
C ALA A 163 20.40 -1.95 -9.86
N SER A 164 20.46 -2.08 -11.19
CA SER A 164 19.43 -1.51 -12.08
C SER A 164 18.04 -2.14 -11.87
N GLN A 165 17.97 -3.44 -11.60
CA GLN A 165 16.70 -4.13 -11.29
C GLN A 165 16.11 -3.63 -9.97
N LEU A 166 16.94 -3.40 -8.95
CA LEU A 166 16.51 -2.80 -7.69
C LEU A 166 15.97 -1.38 -7.91
N ALA A 167 16.70 -0.55 -8.65
CA ALA A 167 16.29 0.82 -8.96
C ALA A 167 14.95 0.88 -9.72
N LEU A 168 14.78 0.03 -10.75
CA LEU A 168 13.52 -0.07 -11.51
C LEU A 168 12.36 -0.55 -10.65
N THR A 169 12.60 -1.54 -9.78
CA THR A 169 11.59 -2.05 -8.85
C THR A 169 11.10 -0.94 -7.92
N ARG A 170 12.03 -0.17 -7.33
CA ARG A 170 11.70 0.97 -6.47
C ARG A 170 10.92 2.04 -7.21
N LEU A 171 11.35 2.40 -8.42
CA LEU A 171 10.65 3.39 -9.24
C LEU A 171 9.19 2.96 -9.50
N ASN A 172 8.99 1.71 -9.92
CA ASN A 172 7.67 1.16 -10.19
C ASN A 172 6.80 1.14 -8.92
N HIS A 173 7.36 0.72 -7.79
CA HIS A 173 6.65 0.67 -6.51
C HIS A 173 6.24 2.07 -6.03
N ARG A 174 7.13 3.06 -6.14
CA ARG A 174 6.83 4.46 -5.79
C ARG A 174 5.74 5.04 -6.67
N GLN A 175 5.76 4.79 -7.98
CA GLN A 175 4.71 5.22 -8.88
C GLN A 175 3.34 4.61 -8.52
N LEU A 176 3.32 3.34 -8.08
CA LEU A 176 2.10 2.70 -7.61
C LEU A 176 1.56 3.36 -6.33
N VAL A 177 2.42 3.57 -5.34
CA VAL A 177 2.04 4.23 -4.07
C VAL A 177 1.55 5.66 -4.32
N GLN A 178 2.24 6.42 -5.17
CA GLN A 178 1.83 7.79 -5.55
C GLN A 178 0.45 7.85 -6.19
N ARG A 179 0.00 6.77 -6.85
CA ARG A 179 -1.35 6.68 -7.42
C ARG A 179 -2.39 6.28 -6.38
N ILE A 180 -2.07 5.33 -5.51
CA ILE A 180 -3.03 4.77 -4.54
C ILE A 180 -3.23 5.69 -3.33
N GLN A 181 -2.14 6.25 -2.79
CA GLN A 181 -2.17 7.00 -1.53
C GLN A 181 -3.13 8.21 -1.57
N PRO A 182 -3.21 9.02 -2.64
CA PRO A 182 -4.16 10.12 -2.72
C PRO A 182 -5.63 9.67 -2.85
N MET A 183 -5.88 8.44 -3.31
CA MET A 183 -7.24 7.93 -3.49
C MET A 183 -7.90 7.51 -2.17
N LEU A 184 -7.12 7.08 -1.17
CA LEU A 184 -7.68 6.61 0.10
C LEU A 184 -8.45 7.72 0.87
N PRO A 185 -7.93 8.95 1.03
CA PRO A 185 -8.69 10.04 1.67
C PRO A 185 -9.91 10.48 0.85
N LEU A 186 -9.86 10.38 -0.48
CA LEU A 186 -10.99 10.69 -1.34
C LEU A 186 -12.12 9.67 -1.16
N VAL A 187 -11.77 8.39 -1.09
CA VAL A 187 -12.72 7.32 -0.76
C VAL A 187 -13.37 7.59 0.60
N GLN A 188 -12.57 7.91 1.63
CA GLN A 188 -13.07 8.27 2.95
C GLN A 188 -14.03 9.48 2.90
N THR A 189 -13.66 10.53 2.17
CA THR A 189 -14.49 11.74 2.04
C THR A 189 -15.81 11.46 1.31
N LEU A 190 -15.78 10.70 0.22
CA LEU A 190 -16.98 10.31 -0.52
C LEU A 190 -17.94 9.48 0.34
N LEU A 191 -17.39 8.62 1.20
CA LEU A 191 -18.16 7.84 2.16
C LEU A 191 -18.79 8.74 3.23
N ASP A 192 -18.03 9.68 3.80
CA ASP A 192 -18.55 10.62 4.79
C ASP A 192 -19.64 11.53 4.21
N GLN A 193 -19.53 11.93 2.94
CA GLN A 193 -20.56 12.68 2.22
C GLN A 193 -21.81 11.83 1.94
N GLN A 194 -21.64 10.57 1.55
CA GLN A 194 -22.77 9.63 1.43
C GLN A 194 -23.47 9.44 2.79
N HIS A 195 -22.72 9.43 3.90
CA HIS A 195 -23.30 9.37 5.25
C HIS A 195 -24.13 10.60 5.58
N ALA A 196 -23.59 11.80 5.35
CA ALA A 196 -24.28 13.05 5.65
C ALA A 196 -25.58 13.18 4.85
N THR A 197 -25.57 12.74 3.58
CA THR A 197 -26.76 12.78 2.71
C THR A 197 -27.81 11.73 3.09
N GLN A 198 -27.40 10.54 3.54
CA GLN A 198 -28.34 9.52 4.02
C GLN A 198 -28.97 9.93 5.36
N ALA A 199 -28.16 10.37 6.33
CA ALA A 199 -28.64 10.84 7.63
C ALA A 199 -29.59 12.05 7.52
N ALA A 200 -29.35 12.96 6.58
CA ALA A 200 -30.23 14.09 6.32
C ALA A 200 -31.60 13.66 5.75
N ARG A 201 -31.65 12.59 4.94
CA ARG A 201 -32.91 12.02 4.43
C ARG A 201 -33.69 11.34 5.55
N ASP A 202 -33.03 10.52 6.35
CA ASP A 202 -33.66 9.79 7.47
C ASP A 202 -34.18 10.76 8.55
N ALA A 203 -33.45 11.85 8.81
CA ALA A 203 -33.90 12.94 9.70
C ALA A 203 -35.12 13.69 9.15
N GLY A 204 -35.17 13.93 7.83
CA GLY A 204 -36.32 14.53 7.16
C GLY A 204 -37.58 13.66 7.26
N ASP A 205 -37.44 12.35 7.03
CA ASP A 205 -38.55 11.39 7.07
C ASP A 205 -39.08 11.17 8.50
N THR A 206 -38.19 11.16 9.49
CA THR A 206 -38.58 11.07 10.91
C THR A 206 -39.25 12.34 11.41
N LEU A 207 -38.77 13.53 11.04
CA LEU A 207 -39.43 14.81 11.33
C LEU A 207 -40.78 14.94 10.64
N GLN A 208 -40.90 14.48 9.39
CA GLN A 208 -42.17 14.48 8.66
C GLN A 208 -43.18 13.50 9.27
N SER A 209 -42.71 12.33 9.72
CA SER A 209 -43.54 11.33 10.41
C SER A 209 -43.98 11.82 11.80
N ALA A 210 -43.08 12.45 12.56
CA ALA A 210 -43.39 13.07 13.84
C ALA A 210 -44.36 14.25 13.67
N SER A 211 -44.20 15.07 12.63
CA SER A 211 -45.12 16.15 12.28
C SER A 211 -46.52 15.64 11.92
N LYS A 212 -46.62 14.56 11.13
CA LYS A 212 -47.89 13.89 10.83
C LYS A 212 -48.53 13.27 12.08
N ALA A 213 -47.74 12.66 12.96
CA ALA A 213 -48.21 12.10 14.22
C ALA A 213 -48.69 13.18 15.20
N LEU A 214 -48.01 14.34 15.24
CA LEU A 214 -48.45 15.50 16.01
C LEU A 214 -49.73 16.12 15.44
N ALA A 215 -49.84 16.20 14.11
CA ALA A 215 -51.04 16.68 13.44
C ALA A 215 -52.25 15.74 13.68
N SER A 216 -52.03 14.42 13.67
CA SER A 216 -53.09 13.44 13.96
C SER A 216 -53.47 13.43 15.46
N ALA A 217 -52.50 13.57 16.36
CA ALA A 217 -52.77 13.72 17.79
C ALA A 217 -53.56 15.00 18.11
N ASN A 218 -53.21 16.13 17.49
CA ASN A 218 -53.97 17.37 17.61
C ASN A 218 -55.39 17.27 17.02
N ALA A 219 -55.57 16.54 15.92
CA ALA A 219 -56.90 16.30 15.35
C ALA A 219 -57.78 15.42 16.26
N LEU A 220 -57.19 14.42 16.93
CA LEU A 220 -57.89 13.58 17.92
C LEU A 220 -58.26 14.36 19.18
N LEU A 221 -57.40 15.28 19.63
CA LEU A 221 -57.67 16.17 20.76
C LEU A 221 -58.73 17.22 20.43
N ALA A 222 -58.77 17.75 19.20
CA ALA A 222 -59.81 18.66 18.74
C ALA A 222 -61.20 17.98 18.63
N GLY A 223 -61.25 16.65 18.50
CA GLY A 223 -62.48 15.85 18.55
C GLY A 223 -62.95 15.53 19.98
N TYR A 224 -62.14 15.79 21.01
CA TYR A 224 -62.51 15.60 22.42
C TYR A 224 -63.18 16.87 22.94
N SER A 225 -64.51 16.92 22.84
CA SER A 225 -65.32 17.92 23.54
C SER A 225 -65.64 17.39 24.94
N PRO A 226 -65.16 18.02 26.04
CA PRO A 226 -65.48 17.55 27.38
C PRO A 226 -66.98 17.73 27.64
N LEU A 227 -67.65 16.65 28.07
CA LEU A 227 -69.00 16.72 28.63
C LEU A 227 -68.96 17.63 29.87
N HIS A 228 -69.57 18.81 29.77
CA HIS A 228 -69.79 19.69 30.91
C HIS A 228 -70.63 18.96 31.97
N PRO A 229 -70.19 18.86 33.25
CA PRO A 229 -71.07 18.43 34.32
C PRO A 229 -72.14 19.52 34.54
N ALA A 230 -73.41 19.10 34.56
CA ALA A 230 -74.56 19.97 34.80
C ALA A 230 -74.41 20.71 36.14
N ALA A 231 -74.59 22.03 36.10
CA ALA A 231 -74.61 22.87 37.29
C ALA A 231 -75.81 22.49 38.19
N PRO A 232 -75.63 22.37 39.52
CA PRO A 232 -76.75 22.09 40.42
C PRO A 232 -77.69 23.30 40.53
N GLU A 233 -78.99 23.04 40.37
CA GLU A 233 -80.08 23.97 40.64
C GLU A 233 -80.01 24.48 42.08
N HIS A 234 -79.96 25.81 42.24
CA HIS A 234 -80.22 26.45 43.52
C HIS A 234 -81.72 26.76 43.65
N ALA A 235 -82.34 26.21 44.68
CA ALA A 235 -83.57 26.70 45.32
C ALA A 235 -83.54 26.30 46.80
N PRO A 236 -84.26 26.98 47.72
CA PRO A 236 -84.98 28.26 47.61
C PRO A 236 -84.30 29.43 48.34
#